data_AF-A0A7C5LR56-F1
#
_entry.id   AF-A0A7C5LR56-F1
#
_cell.length_a   1.000
_cell.length_b   1.000
_cell.length_c   1.000
_cell.angle_alpha   90.00
_cell.angle_beta   90.00
_cell.angle_gamma   90.00
#
_symmetry.space_group_name_H-M   'P 1'
#
loop_
_entity.id
_entity.type
_entity.pdbx_description
1 polymer ?
#
loop_
_entity_poly.entity_id
_entity_poly.type
_entity_poly.pdbx_seq_one_letter_code
_entity_poly.pdbx_strand_id
1 'polypeptide(L)' 'SKLWSATQRKGMTLVPLVMYFNHKGLVKLKIGIGRGKKYHDKRADDAKRDWGRQKARLLRERG' A
#
# COMPACT_ATOMS: atom_id res chain seq x y z
N SER A 1 -18.56 -12.19 -11.12
CA SER A 1 -17.18 -11.63 -11.05
C SER A 1 -17.02 -10.75 -9.81
N LYS A 2 -16.33 -11.23 -8.77
CA LYS A 2 -16.25 -10.57 -7.44
C LYS A 2 -15.40 -9.28 -7.45
N LEU A 3 -14.34 -9.26 -8.26
CA LEU A 3 -13.47 -8.08 -8.42
C LEU A 3 -14.18 -6.95 -9.19
N TRP A 4 -14.89 -7.28 -10.28
CA TRP A 4 -15.66 -6.33 -11.07
C TRP A 4 -16.75 -5.62 -10.25
N SER A 5 -17.44 -6.38 -9.41
CA SER A 5 -18.47 -5.85 -8.52
C SER A 5 -17.88 -4.94 -7.43
N ALA A 6 -16.64 -5.19 -7.03
CA ALA A 6 -15.96 -4.41 -6.01
C ALA A 6 -15.34 -3.11 -6.55
N THR A 7 -14.97 -3.04 -7.84
CA THR A 7 -14.59 -1.79 -8.52
C THR A 7 -15.80 -0.88 -8.79
N GLN A 8 -17.00 -1.42 -8.96
CA GLN A 8 -18.22 -0.62 -9.13
C GLN A 8 -18.66 0.13 -7.86
N ARG A 9 -18.16 -0.25 -6.69
CA ARG A 9 -18.42 0.50 -5.44
C ARG A 9 -17.67 1.84 -5.48
N LYS A 10 -18.41 2.96 -5.36
CA LYS A 10 -17.85 4.32 -5.42
C LYS A 10 -16.59 4.46 -4.54
N GLY A 11 -15.48 4.86 -5.16
CA GLY A 11 -14.22 5.16 -4.50
C GLY A 11 -13.29 3.97 -4.25
N MET A 12 -13.56 2.80 -4.83
CA MET A 12 -12.66 1.64 -4.80
C MET A 12 -11.91 1.52 -6.13
N THR A 13 -10.59 1.39 -6.07
CA THR A 13 -9.70 1.28 -7.24
C THR A 13 -8.89 -0.02 -7.15
N LEU A 14 -8.64 -0.64 -8.30
CA LEU A 14 -7.73 -1.77 -8.41
C LEU A 14 -6.28 -1.25 -8.34
N VAL A 15 -5.48 -1.81 -7.44
CA VAL A 15 -4.08 -1.38 -7.26
C VAL A 15 -3.15 -2.60 -7.33
N PRO A 16 -2.09 -2.55 -8.15
CA PRO A 16 -1.05 -3.58 -8.14
C PRO A 16 -0.21 -3.47 -6.86
N LEU A 17 -0.06 -4.56 -6.13
CA LEU A 17 0.71 -4.60 -4.88
C LEU A 17 2.14 -5.08 -5.13
N VAL A 18 2.28 -6.28 -5.69
CA VAL A 18 3.57 -6.93 -5.89
C VAL A 18 3.53 -7.75 -7.17
N MET A 19 4.59 -7.64 -7.95
CA MET A 19 4.86 -8.49 -9.10
C MET A 19 5.92 -9.52 -8.69
N TYR A 20 5.63 -10.80 -8.89
CA TYR A 20 6.51 -11.90 -8.51
C TYR A 20 6.49 -13.01 -9.56
N PHE A 21 7.62 -13.68 -9.74
CA PHE A 21 7.69 -14.87 -10.57
C PHE A 21 7.19 -16.06 -9.77
N ASN A 22 6.30 -16.87 -10.36
CA ASN A 22 5.96 -18.15 -9.76
C ASN A 22 7.07 -19.19 -10.04
N HIS A 23 6.97 -20.32 -9.37
CA HIS A 23 7.84 -21.50 -9.56
C HIS A 23 7.82 -22.07 -11.00
N LYS A 24 6.90 -21.61 -11.86
CA LYS A 24 6.81 -21.98 -13.28
C LYS A 24 7.42 -20.91 -14.21
N GLY A 25 8.12 -19.91 -13.67
CA GLY A 25 8.75 -18.83 -14.45
C GLY A 25 7.79 -17.77 -14.99
N LEU A 26 6.50 -17.83 -14.63
CA LEU A 26 5.49 -16.86 -15.07
C LEU A 26 5.39 -15.70 -14.10
N VAL A 27 5.31 -14.49 -14.65
CA VAL A 27 5.05 -13.28 -13.89
C VAL A 27 3.60 -13.29 -13.39
N LYS A 28 3.44 -13.18 -12.07
CA LYS A 28 2.15 -13.00 -11.41
C LYS A 28 2.09 -11.63 -10.75
N LEU A 29 0.95 -10.99 -10.89
CA LEU A 29 0.63 -9.74 -10.21
C LEU A 29 -0.37 -10.00 -9.09
N LYS A 30 0.00 -9.61 -7.87
CA LYS A 30 -0.93 -9.54 -6.75
C LYS A 30 -1.67 -8.22 -6.84
N ILE A 31 -2.98 -8.28 -7.03
CA ILE A 31 -3.84 -7.11 -7.19
C ILE A 31 -4.71 -6.98 -5.94
N GLY A 32 -4.78 -5.77 -5.37
CA GLY A 32 -5.64 -5.42 -4.25
C GLY A 32 -6.73 -4.44 -4.67
N ILE A 33 -7.75 -4.28 -3.82
CA ILE A 33 -8.74 -3.22 -3.96
C ILE A 33 -8.50 -2.22 -2.84
N GLY A 34 -8.27 -0.96 -3.19
CA GLY A 34 -8.00 0.11 -2.24
C GLY A 34 -8.98 1.26 -2.39
N ARG A 35 -9.26 1.95 -1.29
CA ARG A 35 -9.93 3.26 -1.33
C ARG A 35 -8.86 4.35 -1.27
N GLY A 36 -8.95 5.33 -2.17
CA GLY A 36 -8.09 6.50 -2.13
C GLY A 36 -8.15 7.18 -0.76
N LYS A 37 -6.99 7.53 -0.20
CA LYS A 37 -6.90 8.21 1.10
C LYS A 37 -7.59 9.58 1.00
N LYS A 38 -8.55 9.86 1.88
CA LYS A 38 -9.19 11.19 1.95
C LYS A 38 -8.18 12.21 2.48
N TYR A 39 -8.00 13.32 1.76
CA TYR A 39 -6.95 14.32 2.00
C TYR A 39 -7.22 15.25 3.20
N HIS A 40 -8.37 15.14 3.87
CA HIS A 40 -8.83 16.13 4.84
C HIS A 40 -8.10 16.14 6.18
N ASP A 41 -7.40 15.07 6.57
CA ASP A 41 -6.61 15.09 7.80
C ASP A 41 -5.31 14.27 7.66
N LYS A 42 -4.24 14.96 7.28
CA LYS A 42 -2.91 14.36 7.11
C LYS A 42 -1.98 14.57 8.29
N ARG A 43 -2.35 15.40 9.28
CA ARG A 43 -1.42 15.80 10.35
C ARG A 43 -0.97 14.61 11.20
N ALA A 44 -1.90 13.74 11.56
CA ALA A 44 -1.60 12.56 12.38
C ALA A 44 -0.75 11.51 11.63
N ASP A 45 -1.04 11.30 10.34
CA ASP A 45 -0.35 10.30 9.53
C ASP A 45 1.04 10.77 9.08
N ASP A 46 1.20 12.05 8.77
CA ASP A 46 2.49 12.62 8.42
C ASP A 46 3.42 12.62 9.64
N ALA A 47 2.90 12.94 10.83
CA ALA A 47 3.64 12.81 12.09
C ALA A 47 4.07 11.36 12.37
N LYS A 48 3.18 10.38 12.20
CA LYS A 48 3.53 8.95 12.34
C LYS A 48 4.61 8.52 11.34
N ARG A 49 4.54 8.99 10.10
CA ARG A 49 5.50 8.65 9.06
C ARG A 49 6.88 9.22 9.38
N ASP A 50 6.94 10.47 9.82
CA ASP A 50 8.20 11.11 10.17
C ASP A 50 8.82 10.50 11.43
N TRP A 51 8.00 10.19 12.43
CA TRP A 51 8.44 9.44 13.61
C TRP A 51 9.01 8.07 13.24
N GLY A 52 8.35 7.35 12.33
CA GLY A 52 8.85 6.08 11.80
C GLY A 52 10.22 6.20 11.13
N ARG A 53 10.45 7.26 10.34
CA ARG A 53 11.75 7.52 9.71
C ARG A 53 12.83 7.87 10.73
N GLN A 54 12.52 8.71 11.72
CA GLN A 54 13.46 9.07 12.78
C GLN A 54 13.85 7.86 13.62
N LYS A 55 12.88 7.02 14.01
CA LYS A 55 13.13 5.77 14.74
C LYS A 55 14.04 4.82 13.96
N ALA A 56 13.81 4.68 12.66
CA ALA A 56 14.66 3.86 11.79
C ALA A 56 16.10 4.40 11.68
N ARG A 57 16.29 5.72 11.66
CA ARG A 57 17.62 6.35 11.68
C ARG A 57 18.35 6.13 13.01
N LEU A 58 17.67 6.35 14.14
CA LEU A 58 18.24 6.14 15.48
C LEU A 58 18.68 4.70 15.72
N LEU A 59 17.91 3.72 15.21
CA LEU A 59 18.28 2.30 15.29
C LEU A 59 19.49 1.96 14.41
N ARG A 60 19.75 2.73 13.35
CA ARG A 60 20.87 2.51 12.42
C ARG A 60 22.16 3.22 12.85
N GLU A 61 22.07 4.31 13.61
CA GLU A 61 23.24 5.01 14.17
C GLU A 61 23.76 4.39 15.48
N ARG A 62 22.92 3.58 16.16
CA ARG A 62 23.28 2.90 17.43
C ARG A 62 23.66 1.43 17.28
N GLY A 63 23.73 0.90 16.06
CA GLY A 63 24.23 -0.44 15.75
C GLY A 63 25.50 -0.36 14.94
#